data_AF-A0A960MJG3-F1
#
_entry.id   AF-A0A960MJG3-F1
#
_cell.length_a   1.000
_cell.length_b   1.000
_cell.length_c   1.000
_cell.angle_alpha   90.00
_cell.angle_beta   90.00
_cell.angle_gamma   90.00
#
_symmetry.space_group_name_H-M   'P 1'
#
loop_
_entity.id
_entity.type
_entity.pdbx_description
1 polymer ?
#
loop_
_entity_poly.entity_id
_entity_poly.type
_entity_poly.pdbx_seq_one_letter_code
_entity_poly.pdbx_strand_id
1 'polypeptide(L)'
;MSLSPEAGAAPAASSSAPPHAEVAILGGGPCGLYAALTLAKAGRRVVLIEKEIVAGGLARGHKRGDNYYDLGVHMLHAFDQGVFESIKEIMGDERIEVPLNARIKWAGSFYRYPLQFGDMVKGMNPFILAQCCIGLLAYQTRHKFRPNPPKDAEEALIQLYGKPLYEFFFKEFTT
;
A
#
# COMPACT_ATOMS: atom_id res chain seq x y z
N MET A 1 -26.47 44.37 43.14
CA MET A 1 -26.46 43.96 41.72
C MET A 1 -25.36 42.92 41.54
N SER A 2 -25.56 41.92 40.68
CA SER A 2 -24.70 40.76 40.37
C SER A 2 -24.83 39.56 41.33
N LEU A 3 -25.76 38.62 41.12
CA LEU A 3 -25.92 37.60 40.05
C LEU A 3 -25.48 36.22 40.59
N SER A 4 -26.46 35.40 40.93
CA SER A 4 -26.33 33.97 41.22
C SER A 4 -25.90 33.21 39.95
N PRO A 5 -25.24 32.04 40.06
CA PRO A 5 -24.95 31.21 38.90
C PRO A 5 -26.22 30.43 38.52
N GLU A 6 -26.90 30.84 37.46
CA GLU A 6 -27.85 29.95 36.78
C GLU A 6 -27.03 28.84 36.11
N ALA A 7 -27.13 27.63 36.66
CA ALA A 7 -26.73 26.43 35.96
C ALA A 7 -27.64 26.27 34.75
N GLY A 8 -27.15 26.69 33.58
CA GLY A 8 -27.84 26.50 32.30
C GLY A 8 -28.13 25.01 32.10
N ALA A 9 -29.40 24.66 32.06
CA ALA A 9 -29.85 23.32 31.72
C ALA A 9 -29.27 22.92 30.36
N ALA A 10 -28.62 21.77 30.29
CA ALA A 10 -28.20 21.18 29.03
C ALA A 10 -29.42 21.06 28.10
N PRO A 11 -29.29 21.41 26.81
CA PRO A 11 -30.41 21.31 25.88
C PRO A 11 -30.91 19.86 25.86
N ALA A 12 -32.22 19.70 26.04
CA ALA A 12 -32.86 18.40 26.02
C ALA A 12 -32.50 17.67 24.73
N ALA A 13 -31.92 16.47 24.87
CA ALA A 13 -31.62 15.61 23.74
C ALA A 13 -32.94 15.31 23.01
N SER A 14 -33.13 15.92 21.84
CA SER A 14 -34.28 15.63 20.99
C SER A 14 -34.20 14.16 20.61
N SER A 15 -35.22 13.39 20.99
CA SER A 15 -35.35 11.97 20.67
C SER A 15 -35.72 11.78 19.18
N SER A 16 -34.81 12.08 18.27
CA SER A 16 -34.89 11.49 16.93
C SER A 16 -34.30 10.09 17.02
N ALA A 17 -35.04 9.10 16.49
CA ALA A 17 -34.46 7.80 16.18
C ALA A 17 -33.11 8.02 15.46
N PRO A 18 -32.08 7.18 15.71
CA PRO A 18 -30.79 7.36 15.06
C PRO A 18 -31.03 7.50 13.56
N PRO A 19 -30.44 8.52 12.90
CA PRO A 19 -30.73 8.82 11.51
C PRO A 19 -30.59 7.52 10.70
N HIS A 20 -31.65 7.12 10.00
CA HIS A 20 -31.65 5.92 9.18
C HIS A 20 -30.55 6.03 8.13
N ALA A 21 -29.46 5.28 8.33
CA ALA A 21 -28.41 5.14 7.34
C ALA A 21 -28.95 4.31 6.18
N GLU A 22 -28.71 4.78 4.96
CA GLU A 22 -29.03 4.03 3.74
C GLU A 22 -27.95 3.01 3.42
N VAL A 23 -26.72 3.29 3.82
CA VAL A 23 -25.56 2.43 3.60
C VAL A 23 -24.78 2.29 4.90
N ALA A 24 -24.48 1.05 5.28
CA ALA A 24 -23.55 0.74 6.36
C ALA A 24 -22.24 0.24 5.76
N ILE A 25 -21.13 0.79 6.23
CA ILE A 25 -19.77 0.41 5.84
C ILE A 25 -19.07 -0.15 7.09
N LEU A 26 -18.53 -1.36 6.97
CA LEU A 26 -17.77 -2.00 8.03
C LEU A 26 -16.26 -1.86 7.72
N GLY A 27 -15.53 -1.22 8.63
CA GLY A 27 -14.10 -0.96 8.52
C GLY A 27 -13.79 0.48 8.11
N GLY A 28 -13.04 1.17 8.95
CA GLY A 28 -12.48 2.50 8.76
C GLY A 28 -11.08 2.48 8.15
N GLY A 29 -10.73 1.46 7.35
CA GLY A 29 -9.52 1.50 6.52
C GLY A 29 -9.65 2.45 5.33
N PRO A 30 -8.59 2.62 4.50
CA PRO A 30 -8.60 3.55 3.37
C PRO A 30 -9.77 3.33 2.40
N CYS A 31 -10.09 2.06 2.09
CA CYS A 31 -11.22 1.72 1.23
C CYS A 31 -12.56 2.15 1.84
N GLY A 32 -12.81 1.83 3.11
CA GLY A 32 -14.05 2.18 3.79
C GLY A 32 -14.23 3.69 3.96
N LEU A 33 -13.16 4.40 4.34
CA LEU A 33 -13.16 5.85 4.43
C LEU A 33 -13.43 6.52 3.08
N TYR A 34 -12.78 6.06 2.02
CA TYR A 34 -12.96 6.61 0.68
C TYR A 34 -14.37 6.31 0.12
N ALA A 35 -14.90 5.11 0.37
CA ALA A 35 -16.27 4.76 0.02
C ALA A 35 -17.29 5.61 0.78
N ALA A 36 -17.10 5.80 2.09
CA ALA A 36 -17.94 6.67 2.91
C ALA A 36 -17.93 8.11 2.41
N LEU A 37 -16.74 8.65 2.13
CA LEU A 37 -16.57 10.00 1.58
C LEU A 37 -17.28 10.14 0.23
N THR A 38 -17.10 9.18 -0.67
CA THR A 38 -17.70 9.21 -2.01
C THR A 38 -19.22 9.18 -1.95
N LEU A 39 -19.79 8.29 -1.14
CA LEU A 39 -21.24 8.18 -0.97
C LEU A 39 -21.84 9.39 -0.25
N ALA A 40 -21.14 9.93 0.75
CA ALA A 40 -21.54 11.16 1.43
C ALA A 40 -21.53 12.36 0.48
N LYS A 41 -20.50 12.51 -0.38
CA LYS A 41 -20.45 13.53 -1.44
C LYS A 41 -21.60 13.37 -2.45
N ALA A 42 -22.09 12.15 -2.67
CA ALA A 42 -23.27 11.87 -3.49
C ALA A 42 -24.61 12.05 -2.75
N GLY A 43 -24.61 12.61 -1.53
CA GLY A 43 -25.82 12.91 -0.75
C GLY A 43 -26.44 11.69 -0.06
N ARG A 44 -25.75 10.54 0.00
CA ARG A 44 -26.24 9.34 0.67
C ARG A 44 -25.99 9.44 2.18
N ARG A 45 -26.92 8.95 2.99
CA ARG A 45 -26.73 8.81 4.44
C ARG A 45 -25.94 7.53 4.72
N VAL A 46 -24.70 7.68 5.18
CA VAL A 46 -23.77 6.58 5.41
C VAL A 46 -23.46 6.47 6.90
N VAL A 47 -23.42 5.25 7.42
CA VAL A 47 -22.80 4.93 8.72
C VAL A 47 -21.54 4.13 8.47
N LEU A 48 -20.42 4.57 9.03
CA LEU A 48 -19.16 3.83 9.03
C LEU A 48 -18.91 3.29 10.43
N ILE A 49 -18.66 1.98 10.51
CA ILE A 49 -18.45 1.26 11.77
C ILE A 49 -17.01 0.75 11.76
N GLU A 50 -16.19 1.26 12.67
CA GLU A 50 -14.82 0.82 12.90
C GLU A 50 -14.73 0.25 14.32
N LYS A 51 -14.01 -0.86 14.47
CA LYS A 51 -13.79 -1.51 15.76
C LYS A 51 -12.76 -0.75 16.59
N GLU A 52 -11.73 -0.21 15.94
CA GLU A 52 -10.65 0.55 16.56
C GLU A 52 -11.08 1.98 16.91
N ILE A 53 -10.40 2.58 17.90
CA ILE A 53 -10.71 3.94 18.38
C ILE A 53 -10.46 5.01 17.30
N VAL A 54 -9.55 4.74 16.36
CA VAL A 54 -9.23 5.68 15.29
C VAL A 54 -9.13 4.91 13.98
N ALA A 55 -9.76 5.47 12.96
CA ALA A 55 -9.74 4.97 11.60
C ALA A 55 -8.35 5.06 10.96
N GLY A 56 -8.17 4.36 9.84
CA GLY A 56 -6.93 4.30 9.06
C GLY A 56 -6.53 2.87 8.70
N GLY A 57 -7.01 1.88 9.45
CA GLY A 57 -6.65 0.47 9.23
C GLY A 57 -5.13 0.27 9.23
N LEU A 58 -4.60 -0.46 8.24
CA LEU A 58 -3.16 -0.67 8.07
C LEU A 58 -2.39 0.60 7.66
N ALA A 59 -3.07 1.59 7.07
CA ALA A 59 -2.46 2.85 6.64
C ALA A 59 -2.46 3.91 7.75
N ARG A 60 -2.68 3.50 9.01
CA ARG A 60 -2.70 4.41 10.15
C ARG A 60 -1.29 4.77 10.59
N GLY A 61 -1.03 6.07 10.72
CA GLY A 61 0.15 6.59 11.40
C GLY A 61 -0.01 6.55 12.92
N HIS A 62 1.01 6.05 13.60
CA HIS A 62 1.11 5.99 15.06
C HIS A 62 2.12 7.03 15.55
N LYS A 63 1.64 8.05 16.27
CA LYS A 63 2.51 9.05 16.87
C LYS A 63 3.29 8.45 18.05
N ARG A 64 4.62 8.63 18.05
CA ARG A 64 5.50 8.29 19.17
C ARG A 64 6.53 9.42 19.33
N GLY A 65 6.42 10.14 20.46
CA GLY A 65 7.15 11.41 20.63
C GLY A 65 6.71 12.42 19.56
N ASP A 66 7.69 13.00 18.87
CA ASP A 66 7.46 13.99 17.82
C ASP A 66 7.32 13.37 16.41
N ASN A 67 7.47 12.04 16.29
CA ASN A 67 7.46 11.34 15.00
C ASN A 67 6.19 10.50 14.80
N TYR A 68 5.87 10.22 13.54
CA TYR A 68 4.83 9.29 13.13
C TYR A 68 5.45 8.03 12.53
N TYR A 69 4.86 6.88 12.84
CA TYR A 69 5.31 5.57 12.38
C TYR A 69 4.13 4.77 11.84
N ASP A 70 4.32 4.17 10.68
CA ASP A 70 3.31 3.31 10.04
C ASP A 70 3.60 1.83 10.30
N LEU A 71 2.59 0.99 10.06
CA LEU A 71 2.73 -0.47 10.06
C LEU A 71 3.30 -0.96 8.73
N GLY A 72 4.55 -0.57 8.43
CA GLY A 72 5.21 -0.82 7.16
C GLY A 72 5.21 0.42 6.25
N VAL A 73 5.94 0.34 5.14
CA VAL A 73 6.09 1.47 4.22
C VAL A 73 4.82 1.63 3.38
N HIS A 74 4.11 2.73 3.57
CA HIS A 74 2.98 3.12 2.73
C HIS A 74 3.38 4.36 1.91
N MET A 75 3.39 4.22 0.60
CA MET A 75 3.57 5.34 -0.32
C MET A 75 2.33 5.47 -1.20
N LEU A 76 1.85 6.70 -1.36
CA LEU A 76 0.73 6.98 -2.25
C LEU A 76 1.24 6.99 -3.69
N HIS A 77 0.85 5.97 -4.46
CA HIS A 77 1.18 5.85 -5.88
C HIS A 77 0.05 6.43 -6.75
N ALA A 78 0.41 7.22 -7.76
CA ALA A 78 -0.53 7.85 -8.70
C ALA A 78 -0.99 6.90 -9.83
N PHE A 79 -1.43 5.68 -9.49
CA PHE A 79 -1.97 4.74 -10.49
C PHE A 79 -3.30 5.23 -11.07
N ASP A 80 -4.17 5.73 -10.20
CA ASP A 80 -5.41 6.42 -10.57
C ASP A 80 -5.27 7.89 -10.17
N GLN A 81 -5.29 8.77 -11.16
CA GLN A 81 -5.10 10.21 -10.95
C GLN A 81 -6.26 10.84 -10.16
N GLY A 82 -7.49 10.36 -10.33
CA GLY A 82 -8.65 10.88 -9.62
C GLY A 82 -8.58 10.58 -8.12
N VAL A 83 -8.21 9.34 -7.78
CA VAL A 83 -8.00 8.92 -6.38
C VAL A 83 -6.78 9.65 -5.80
N PHE A 84 -5.69 9.75 -6.56
CA PHE A 84 -4.46 10.41 -6.11
C PHE A 84 -4.69 11.88 -5.73
N GLU A 85 -5.32 12.65 -6.63
CA GLU A 85 -5.61 14.06 -6.34
C GLU A 85 -6.64 14.22 -5.22
N SER A 86 -7.64 13.33 -5.14
CA SER A 86 -8.60 13.34 -4.02
C SER A 86 -7.92 13.12 -2.66
N ILE A 87 -6.99 12.15 -2.57
CA ILE A 87 -6.25 11.91 -1.33
C ILE A 87 -5.29 13.05 -1.02
N LYS A 88 -4.61 13.58 -2.04
CA LYS A 88 -3.73 14.74 -1.92
C LYS A 88 -4.47 15.98 -1.41
N GLU A 89 -5.70 16.22 -1.87
CA GLU A 89 -6.57 17.28 -1.36
C GLU A 89 -6.91 17.07 0.12
N ILE A 90 -7.25 15.84 0.51
CA ILE A 90 -7.56 15.49 1.92
C ILE A 90 -6.35 15.72 2.83
N MET A 91 -5.14 15.40 2.37
CA MET A 91 -3.91 15.58 3.14
C MET A 91 -3.51 17.07 3.29
N GLY A 92 -3.90 17.92 2.33
CA GLY A 92 -3.63 19.35 2.37
C GLY A 92 -2.16 19.68 2.63
N ASP A 93 -1.92 20.55 3.61
CA ASP A 93 -0.58 21.06 3.98
C ASP A 93 0.25 20.04 4.77
N GLU A 94 -0.34 18.96 5.29
CA GLU A 94 0.39 17.90 6.00
C GLU A 94 1.14 16.96 5.05
N ARG A 95 1.00 17.16 3.74
CA ARG A 95 1.64 16.36 2.71
C ARG A 95 3.15 16.62 2.63
N ILE A 96 3.93 15.54 2.71
CA ILE A 96 5.38 15.57 2.51
C ILE A 96 5.69 14.87 1.19
N GLU A 97 6.28 15.61 0.24
CA GLU A 97 6.79 15.02 -1.00
C GLU A 97 8.16 14.39 -0.77
N VAL A 98 8.28 13.11 -1.07
CA VAL A 98 9.53 12.35 -0.93
C VAL A 98 9.89 11.73 -2.28
N PRO A 99 11.11 11.97 -2.82
CA PRO A 99 11.53 11.31 -4.04
C PRO A 99 11.68 9.81 -3.80
N LEU A 100 11.13 9.00 -4.70
CA LEU A 100 11.28 7.54 -4.64
C LEU A 100 12.74 7.15 -4.89
N ASN A 101 13.45 6.75 -3.83
CA ASN A 101 14.83 6.28 -3.90
C ASN A 101 14.98 4.93 -3.18
N ALA A 102 14.29 3.91 -3.71
CA ALA A 102 14.39 2.54 -3.22
C ALA A 102 15.69 1.88 -3.70
N ARG A 103 16.46 1.31 -2.75
CA ARG A 103 17.74 0.64 -3.03
C ARG A 103 17.80 -0.73 -2.35
N ILE A 104 18.51 -1.65 -2.99
CA ILE A 104 18.77 -3.00 -2.52
C ILE A 104 20.21 -3.04 -1.99
N LYS A 105 20.38 -3.41 -0.72
CA LYS A 105 21.71 -3.67 -0.16
C LYS A 105 22.09 -5.12 -0.48
N TRP A 106 23.04 -5.31 -1.39
CA TRP A 106 23.46 -6.63 -1.85
C TRP A 106 24.90 -6.56 -2.37
N ALA A 107 25.65 -7.67 -2.34
CA ALA A 107 27.06 -7.75 -2.75
C ALA A 107 27.96 -6.61 -2.19
N GLY A 108 27.74 -6.22 -0.93
CA GLY A 108 28.52 -5.17 -0.25
C GLY A 108 28.23 -3.74 -0.71
N SER A 109 27.26 -3.52 -1.61
CA SER A 109 26.93 -2.21 -2.17
C SER A 109 25.41 -1.97 -2.18
N PHE A 110 25.00 -0.80 -2.68
CA PHE A 110 23.60 -0.44 -2.87
C PHE A 110 23.28 -0.35 -4.37
N TYR A 111 22.29 -1.11 -4.80
CA TYR A 111 21.78 -1.13 -6.17
C TYR A 111 20.37 -0.57 -6.23
N ARG A 112 19.91 -0.18 -7.42
CA ARG A 112 18.56 0.36 -7.61
C ARG A 112 17.51 -0.73 -7.46
N TYR A 113 16.33 -0.35 -6.95
CA TYR A 113 15.12 -1.15 -7.04
C TYR A 113 14.15 -0.52 -8.05
N PRO A 114 13.61 -1.27 -9.03
CA PRO A 114 13.94 -2.66 -9.34
C PRO A 114 15.37 -2.84 -9.87
N LEU A 115 15.95 -4.03 -9.66
CA LEU A 115 17.31 -4.34 -10.08
C LEU A 115 17.39 -4.31 -11.62
N GLN A 116 18.32 -3.54 -12.16
CA GLN A 116 18.55 -3.49 -13.60
C GLN A 116 19.70 -4.40 -14.02
N PHE A 117 19.72 -4.83 -15.28
CA PHE A 117 20.76 -5.71 -15.80
C PHE A 117 22.18 -5.16 -15.59
N GLY A 118 22.40 -3.85 -15.77
CA GLY A 118 23.70 -3.23 -15.52
C GLY A 118 24.14 -3.26 -14.06
N ASP A 119 23.19 -3.29 -13.12
CA ASP A 119 23.47 -3.45 -11.68
C ASP A 119 23.83 -4.91 -11.37
N MET A 120 23.20 -5.88 -12.06
CA MET A 120 23.55 -7.30 -11.97
C MET A 120 24.96 -7.58 -12.47
N VAL A 121 25.38 -6.99 -13.60
CA VAL A 121 26.76 -7.13 -14.12
C VAL A 121 27.81 -6.66 -13.11
N LYS A 122 27.50 -5.62 -12.32
CA LYS A 122 28.41 -5.07 -11.32
C LYS A 122 28.45 -5.89 -10.02
N GLY A 123 27.30 -6.45 -9.62
CA GLY A 123 27.16 -7.12 -8.32
C GLY A 123 27.25 -8.65 -8.36
N MET A 124 27.00 -9.28 -9.51
CA MET A 124 26.96 -10.75 -9.63
C MET A 124 28.33 -11.31 -10.04
N ASN A 125 28.62 -12.52 -9.57
CA ASN A 125 29.68 -13.32 -10.16
C ASN A 125 29.35 -13.58 -11.65
N PRO A 126 30.28 -13.34 -12.60
CA PRO A 126 30.04 -13.54 -14.03
C PRO A 126 29.55 -14.94 -14.41
N PHE A 127 30.00 -15.98 -13.70
CA PHE A 127 29.55 -17.35 -13.94
C PHE A 127 28.08 -17.55 -13.56
N ILE A 128 27.66 -16.99 -12.43
CA ILE A 128 26.26 -17.05 -11.97
C ILE A 128 25.38 -16.22 -12.92
N LEU A 129 25.85 -15.04 -13.34
CA LEU A 129 25.14 -14.21 -14.31
C LEU A 129 24.93 -14.95 -15.64
N ALA A 130 25.97 -15.61 -16.16
CA ALA A 130 25.87 -16.42 -17.37
C ALA A 130 24.87 -17.57 -17.20
N GLN A 131 24.89 -18.26 -16.05
CA GLN A 131 23.91 -19.31 -15.73
C GLN A 131 22.49 -18.77 -15.69
N CYS A 132 22.27 -17.57 -15.12
CA CYS A 132 20.97 -16.90 -15.11
C CYS A 132 20.48 -16.59 -16.54
N CYS A 133 21.33 -16.00 -17.37
CA CYS A 133 20.99 -15.68 -18.76
C CYS A 133 20.68 -16.95 -19.58
N ILE A 134 21.50 -17.99 -19.46
CA ILE A 134 21.29 -19.28 -20.13
C ILE A 134 19.99 -19.93 -19.65
N GLY A 135 19.73 -19.93 -18.34
CA GLY A 135 18.53 -20.49 -17.74
C GLY A 135 17.26 -19.79 -18.24
N LEU A 136 17.27 -18.47 -18.29
CA LEU A 136 16.17 -17.67 -18.83
C LEU A 136 15.97 -17.95 -20.33
N LEU A 137 17.04 -17.96 -21.13
CA LEU A 137 16.94 -18.22 -22.57
C LEU A 137 16.41 -19.63 -22.86
N ALA A 138 16.91 -20.64 -22.14
CA ALA A 138 16.44 -22.01 -22.25
C ALA A 138 14.96 -22.14 -21.85
N TYR A 139 14.54 -21.45 -20.79
CA TYR A 139 13.14 -21.42 -20.37
C TYR A 139 12.27 -20.76 -21.45
N GLN A 140 12.60 -19.54 -21.89
CA GLN A 140 11.82 -18.81 -22.90
C GLN A 140 11.70 -19.58 -24.22
N THR A 141 12.78 -20.23 -24.64
CA THR A 141 12.80 -21.05 -25.85
C THR A 141 11.85 -22.24 -25.69
N ARG A 142 11.92 -22.98 -24.59
CA ARG A 142 11.01 -24.12 -24.31
C ARG A 142 9.56 -23.67 -24.22
N HIS A 143 9.29 -22.57 -23.52
CA HIS A 143 7.95 -22.02 -23.34
C HIS A 143 7.33 -21.57 -24.67
N LYS A 144 8.13 -21.04 -25.61
CA LYS A 144 7.65 -20.71 -26.96
C LYS A 144 7.13 -21.93 -27.73
N PHE A 145 7.73 -23.10 -27.53
CA PHE A 145 7.28 -24.35 -28.17
C PHE A 145 6.19 -25.09 -27.38
N ARG A 146 6.16 -24.90 -26.06
CA ARG A 146 5.21 -25.52 -25.13
C ARG A 146 4.75 -24.50 -24.10
N PRO A 147 3.79 -23.63 -24.46
CA PRO A 147 3.28 -22.63 -23.56
C PRO A 147 2.47 -23.31 -22.47
N ASN A 148 2.87 -23.10 -21.22
CA ASN A 148 2.16 -23.59 -20.05
C ASN A 148 1.91 -22.42 -19.11
N PRO A 149 0.67 -22.18 -18.65
CA PRO A 149 0.40 -21.17 -17.64
C PRO A 149 1.06 -21.57 -16.31
N PRO A 150 1.55 -20.60 -15.52
CA PRO A 150 2.12 -20.90 -14.21
C PRO A 150 1.01 -21.32 -13.24
N LYS A 151 1.28 -22.32 -12.40
CA LYS A 151 0.31 -22.83 -11.41
C LYS A 151 0.28 -22.01 -10.13
N ASP A 152 1.40 -21.36 -9.80
CA ASP A 152 1.60 -20.61 -8.57
C ASP A 152 2.57 -19.43 -8.79
N ALA A 153 2.82 -18.67 -7.72
CA ALA A 153 3.70 -17.51 -7.75
C ALA A 153 5.18 -17.88 -8.04
N GLU A 154 5.64 -19.05 -7.59
CA GLU A 154 6.99 -19.54 -7.86
C GLU A 154 7.17 -19.82 -9.36
N GLU A 155 6.28 -20.61 -9.96
CA GLU A 155 6.30 -20.88 -11.40
C GLU A 155 6.18 -19.59 -12.22
N ALA A 156 5.39 -18.60 -11.76
CA ALA A 156 5.26 -17.30 -12.43
C ALA A 156 6.58 -16.49 -12.38
N LEU A 157 7.27 -16.47 -11.25
CA LEU A 157 8.58 -15.80 -11.14
C LEU A 157 9.66 -16.53 -11.95
N ILE A 158 9.68 -17.87 -11.92
CA ILE A 158 10.57 -18.67 -12.76
C ILE A 158 10.30 -18.41 -14.25
N GLN A 159 9.04 -18.23 -14.64
CA GLN A 159 8.66 -17.91 -16.01
C GLN A 159 9.19 -16.53 -16.45
N LEU A 160 9.12 -15.52 -15.57
CA LEU A 160 9.59 -14.16 -15.87
C LEU A 160 11.12 -14.04 -15.86
N TYR A 161 11.79 -14.69 -14.91
CA TYR A 161 13.20 -14.46 -14.60
C TYR A 161 14.12 -15.64 -14.90
N GLY A 162 13.56 -16.83 -15.17
CA GLY A 162 14.30 -18.07 -15.27
C GLY A 162 14.63 -18.66 -13.90
N LYS A 163 14.73 -19.99 -13.84
CA LYS A 163 14.96 -20.71 -12.57
C LYS A 163 16.23 -20.28 -11.82
N PRO A 164 17.41 -20.11 -12.46
CA PRO A 164 18.62 -19.78 -11.72
C PRO A 164 18.56 -18.38 -11.08
N LEU A 165 17.92 -17.41 -11.75
CA LEU A 165 17.77 -16.06 -11.18
C LEU A 165 16.71 -16.04 -10.07
N TYR A 166 15.63 -16.80 -10.23
CA TYR A 166 14.65 -17.03 -9.16
C TYR A 166 15.32 -17.60 -7.91
N GLU A 167 16.10 -18.68 -8.05
CA GLU A 167 16.79 -19.31 -6.93
C GLU A 167 17.84 -18.39 -6.31
N PHE A 168 18.56 -17.61 -7.11
CA PHE A 168 19.60 -16.70 -6.63
C PHE A 168 19.06 -15.50 -5.87
N PHE A 169 17.94 -14.90 -6.33
CA PHE A 169 17.49 -13.61 -5.81
C PHE A 169 16.10 -13.62 -5.19
N PHE A 170 15.16 -14.43 -5.66
CA PHE A 170 13.75 -14.30 -5.27
C PHE A 170 13.31 -15.35 -4.26
N LYS A 171 13.86 -16.57 -4.32
CA LYS A 171 13.41 -17.70 -3.50
C LYS A 171 13.43 -17.37 -2.01
N GLU A 172 14.56 -16.91 -1.48
CA GLU A 172 14.70 -16.58 -0.05
C GLU A 172 13.80 -15.43 0.43
N PHE A 173 13.34 -14.56 -0.47
CA PHE A 173 12.43 -13.47 -0.12
C PHE A 173 10.95 -13.85 -0.23
N THR A 174 10.64 -14.98 -0.87
CA THR A 174 9.27 -15.36 -1.24
C THR A 174 8.81 -16.69 -0.63
N THR A 175 9.72 -17.46 -0.03
CA THR A 175 9.44 -18.68 0.76
C THR A 175 9.40 -18.38 2.24
#